data_AF-A0A3B9G072-F1
#
_entry.id   AF-A0A3B9G072-F1
#
_cell.length_a   1.000
_cell.length_b   1.000
_cell.length_c   1.000
_cell.angle_alpha   90.00
_cell.angle_beta   90.00
_cell.angle_gamma   90.00
#
_symmetry.space_group_name_H-M   'P 1'
#
loop_
_entity.id
_entity.type
_entity.pdbx_description
1 polymer ?
#
loop_
_entity_poly.entity_id
_entity_poly.type
_entity_poly.pdbx_seq_one_letter_code
_entity_poly.pdbx_strand_id
1 'polypeptide(L)' 'MANFVFVSPTFPDTYYQFPKAWKELGGTSLCIGEDPYEYLSEDLKRASDEYYQVSSLG' A
#
# COMPACT_ATOMS: atom_id res chain seq x y z
N MET A 1 9.55 -16.45 -1.29
CA MET A 1 8.97 -15.10 -1.21
C MET A 1 8.30 -14.75 -2.51
N ALA A 2 7.18 -14.03 -2.43
CA ALA A 2 6.44 -13.52 -3.59
C ALA A 2 6.15 -12.04 -3.39
N ASN A 3 6.01 -11.33 -4.51
CA ASN A 3 5.72 -9.90 -4.52
C ASN A 3 4.25 -9.69 -4.87
N PHE A 4 3.63 -8.72 -4.24
CA PHE A 4 2.27 -8.29 -4.50
C PHE A 4 2.25 -6.80 -4.83
N VAL A 5 1.46 -6.42 -5.85
CA VAL A 5 1.25 -5.02 -6.21
C VAL A 5 -0.20 -4.66 -5.89
N PHE A 6 -0.39 -3.68 -5.02
CA PHE A 6 -1.70 -3.16 -4.63
C PHE A 6 -1.93 -1.80 -5.27
N VAL A 7 -2.86 -1.72 -6.22
CA VAL A 7 -3.17 -0.48 -6.94
C VAL A 7 -4.55 0.03 -6.50
N SER A 8 -4.61 1.27 -6.04
CA SER A 8 -5.86 1.95 -5.69
C SER A 8 -5.68 3.48 -5.77
N PRO A 9 -6.59 4.26 -6.36
CA PRO A 9 -6.48 5.72 -6.39
C PRO A 9 -6.32 6.31 -5.00
N THR A 10 -7.14 5.85 -4.06
CA THR A 10 -7.05 6.20 -2.64
C THR A 10 -7.05 4.94 -1.78
N PHE A 11 -6.54 5.05 -0.56
CA PHE A 11 -6.54 3.95 0.40
C PHE A 11 -7.43 4.28 1.61
N PRO A 12 -8.70 3.81 1.62
CA PRO A 12 -9.53 3.88 2.81
C PRO A 12 -8.85 3.27 4.02
N ASP A 13 -9.20 3.73 5.22
CA ASP A 13 -8.55 3.34 6.48
C ASP A 13 -8.49 1.83 6.73
N THR A 14 -9.31 0.99 6.09
CA THR A 14 -9.30 -0.46 6.26
C THR A 14 -8.41 -1.21 5.25
N TYR A 15 -7.92 -0.54 4.20
CA TYR A 15 -7.23 -1.22 3.09
C TYR A 15 -5.83 -1.71 3.46
N TYR A 16 -5.24 -1.23 4.56
CA TYR A 16 -3.93 -1.70 5.02
C TYR A 16 -3.92 -3.17 5.48
N GLN A 17 -5.07 -3.76 5.77
CA GLN A 17 -5.17 -5.10 6.35
C GLN A 17 -4.55 -6.18 5.47
N PHE A 18 -4.72 -6.07 4.16
CA PHE A 18 -4.16 -7.01 3.19
C PHE A 18 -2.63 -6.95 3.10
N PRO A 19 -1.99 -5.79 2.79
CA PRO A 19 -0.54 -5.70 2.76
C PRO A 19 0.09 -6.04 4.12
N LYS A 20 -0.57 -5.70 5.23
CA LYS A 20 -0.14 -6.11 6.57
C LYS A 20 -0.08 -7.64 6.72
N ALA A 21 -1.17 -8.34 6.42
CA ALA A 21 -1.22 -9.80 6.51
C ALA A 21 -0.22 -10.46 5.54
N TRP A 22 -0.04 -9.89 4.36
CA TRP A 22 0.94 -10.36 3.38
C TRP A 22 2.38 -10.26 3.91
N LYS A 23 2.72 -9.13 4.53
CA LYS A 23 4.01 -8.90 5.18
C LYS A 23 4.26 -9.86 6.35
N GLU A 24 3.24 -10.14 7.16
CA GLU A 24 3.31 -11.11 8.27
C GLU A 24 3.57 -12.54 7.78
N LEU A 25 3.17 -12.89 6.55
CA LEU A 25 3.47 -14.16 5.89
C LEU A 25 4.86 -14.19 5.22
N GLY A 26 5.65 -13.11 5.33
CA GLY A 26 6.97 -12.97 4.70
C GLY A 26 6.93 -12.56 3.23
N GLY A 27 5.79 -12.05 2.74
CA GLY A 27 5.66 -11.45 1.43
C GLY A 27 6.18 -10.01 1.39
N THR A 28 6.32 -9.47 0.17
CA THR A 28 6.67 -8.06 -0.06
C THR A 28 5.57 -7.38 -0.88
N SER A 29 5.20 -6.16 -0.50
CA SER A 29 4.12 -5.38 -1.11
C SER A 29 4.58 -4.02 -1.64
N LEU A 30 4.20 -3.73 -2.89
CA LEU A 30 4.27 -2.39 -3.47
C LEU A 30 2.84 -1.83 -3.57
N CYS A 31 2.56 -0.76 -2.84
CA CYS A 31 1.29 -0.03 -2.91
C CYS A 31 1.44 1.16 -3.88
N ILE A 32 0.52 1.31 -4.82
CA ILE A 32 0.49 2.39 -5.81
C ILE A 32 -0.83 3.15 -5.66
N GLY A 33 -0.76 4.46 -5.48
CA GLY A 33 -1.95 5.33 -5.40
C GLY A 33 -1.68 6.78 -5.74
N GLU A 34 -2.72 7.59 -5.71
CA GLU A 34 -2.67 9.01 -6.08
C GLU A 34 -2.40 9.93 -4.89
N ASP A 35 -2.80 9.50 -3.69
CA ASP A 35 -2.63 10.24 -2.44
C ASP A 35 -1.15 10.55 -2.14
N PRO A 36 -0.79 11.78 -1.73
CA PRO A 36 0.55 12.05 -1.20
C PRO A 36 0.93 11.12 -0.05
N TYR A 37 2.19 10.67 -0.03
CA TYR A 37 2.67 9.74 1.00
C TYR A 37 2.44 10.27 2.42
N GLU A 38 2.62 11.58 2.64
CA GLU A 38 2.36 12.22 3.92
C GLU A 38 0.90 12.10 4.41
N TYR A 39 -0.06 11.93 3.49
CA TYR A 39 -1.49 11.85 3.81
C TYR A 39 -1.97 10.42 4.05
N LEU A 40 -1.12 9.41 3.79
CA LEU A 40 -1.44 8.04 4.10
C LEU A 40 -1.55 7.83 5.62
N SER A 41 -2.46 6.95 6.01
CA SER A 41 -2.55 6.51 7.40
C SER A 41 -1.25 5.83 7.84
N GLU A 42 -0.90 5.97 9.12
CA GLU A 42 0.28 5.32 9.68
C GLU A 42 0.20 3.79 9.57
N ASP A 43 -1.01 3.22 9.61
CA ASP A 43 -1.22 1.79 9.40
C ASP A 43 -0.85 1.36 7.98
N LEU A 44 -1.25 2.12 6.95
CA LEU A 44 -0.90 1.82 5.57
C LEU A 44 0.61 1.96 5.32
N LYS A 45 1.24 3.00 5.89
CA LYS A 45 2.71 3.18 5.80
C LYS A 45 3.47 2.02 6.40
N ARG A 46 3.00 1.49 7.54
CA ARG A 46 3.62 0.34 8.22
C ARG A 46 3.36 -0.99 7.49
N ALA A 47 2.17 -1.13 6.93
CA ALA A 47 1.74 -2.34 6.22
C ALA A 47 2.45 -2.52 4.87
N SER A 48 2.71 -1.42 4.17
CA SER A 48 3.38 -1.42 2.86
C SER A 48 4.90 -1.61 3.05
N ASP A 49 5.56 -2.23 2.07
CA ASP A 49 7.03 -2.27 2.02
C ASP A 49 7.57 -1.13 1.14
N GLU A 50 6.87 -0.87 0.03
CA GLU A 50 7.11 0.27 -0.84
C GLU A 50 5.78 0.98 -1.15
N TYR A 51 5.84 2.30 -1.31
CA TYR A 51 4.74 3.11 -1.79
C TYR A 51 5.20 3.95 -2.98
N TYR A 52 4.44 3.90 -4.08
CA TYR A 52 4.70 4.72 -5.26
C TYR A 52 3.49 5.60 -5.57
N GLN A 53 3.66 6.90 -5.42
CA GLN A 53 2.64 7.88 -5.76
C GLN A 53 2.62 8.12 -7.27
N VAL A 54 1.43 8.12 -7.87
CA VAL A 54 1.18 8.53 -9.26
C VAL A 54 0.27 9.74 -9.30
N SER A 55 0.33 10.52 -10.39
CA SER A 55 -0.52 11.69 -10.54
C SER A 55 -1.96 11.36 -10.98
N SER A 56 -2.15 10.22 -11.63
CA SER A 56 -3.46 9.69 -12.04
C SER A 56 -3.35 8.21 -12.40
N LEU A 57 -4.36 7.41 -12.07
CA LEU A 57 -4.51 5.99 -12.42
C LEU A 57 -5.39 5.72 -13.64
N GLY A 58 -5.95 6.77 -14.27
CA GLY A 58 -6.65 6.69 -15.57
C GLY A 58 -8.09 6.19 -15.53
#